data_AF-A0A7X3K1G7-F1
#
_entry.id   AF-A0A7X3K1G7-F1
#
_cell.length_a   1.000
_cell.length_b   1.000
_cell.length_c   1.000
_cell.angle_alpha   90.00
_cell.angle_beta   90.00
_cell.angle_gamma   90.00
#
_symmetry.space_group_name_H-M   'P 1'
#
loop_
_entity.id
_entity.type
_entity.pdbx_description
1 polymer ?
#
loop_
_entity_poly.entity_id
_entity_poly.type
_entity_poly.pdbx_seq_one_letter_code
_entity_poly.pdbx_strand_id
1 'polypeptide(L)' 'MKVYVLVMMFQDVVSDILVYEGKRAEEMAREQFKIYTDVDYLFFDERLESGEAHDQILGEDYAGTMIYHLEIIQDASN' A
#
# COMPACT_ATOMS: atom_id res chain seq x y z
N MET A 1 7.56 -8.63 14.04
CA MET A 1 6.26 -8.99 13.42
C MET A 1 6.08 -8.13 12.18
N LYS A 2 5.59 -8.68 11.06
CA LYS A 2 5.34 -7.90 9.84
C LYS A 2 3.92 -7.36 9.83
N VAL A 3 3.78 -6.06 9.64
CA VAL A 3 2.49 -5.38 9.51
C VAL A 3 2.50 -4.59 8.20
N TYR A 4 1.42 -4.69 7.44
CA TYR A 4 1.21 -3.95 6.21
C TYR A 4 0.00 -3.05 6.34
N VAL A 5 0.14 -1.78 5.98
CA VAL A 5 -0.93 -0.79 6.06
C VAL A 5 -1.23 -0.30 4.65
N LEU A 6 -2.41 -0.62 4.14
CA LEU A 6 -2.93 -0.07 2.90
C LEU A 6 -3.71 1.20 3.22
N VAL A 7 -3.24 2.34 2.73
CA VAL A 7 -3.96 3.61 2.77
C VAL A 7 -4.64 3.81 1.42
N MET A 8 -5.96 3.88 1.42
CA MET A 8 -6.78 4.03 0.22
C MET A 8 -7.17 5.48 0.04
N MET A 9 -6.82 6.08 -1.09
CA MET A 9 -7.15 7.46 -1.43
C MET A 9 -8.28 7.51 -2.47
N PHE A 10 -9.15 8.51 -2.38
CA PHE A 10 -10.08 8.90 -3.44
C PHE A 10 -10.12 10.43 -3.54
N GLN A 11 -9.72 10.99 -4.68
CA GLN A 11 -9.73 12.44 -4.95
C GLN A 11 -9.15 13.27 -3.78
N ASP A 12 -7.90 12.99 -3.43
CA ASP A 12 -7.13 13.63 -2.35
C ASP A 12 -7.64 13.40 -0.92
N VAL A 13 -8.62 12.52 -0.71
CA VAL A 13 -9.15 12.17 0.61
C VAL A 13 -8.78 10.72 0.95
N VAL A 14 -8.36 10.48 2.20
CA VAL A 14 -8.23 9.12 2.72
C VAL A 14 -9.63 8.52 2.82
N SER A 15 -9.91 7.55 1.96
CA SER A 15 -11.16 6.81 1.91
C SER A 15 -11.22 5.74 3.00
N ASP A 16 -10.14 4.97 3.16
CA ASP A 16 -10.04 3.92 4.19
C ASP A 16 -8.56 3.59 4.52
N ILE A 17 -8.35 2.92 5.66
CA ILE A 17 -7.06 2.39 6.08
C ILE A 17 -7.24 0.94 6.54
N LEU A 18 -6.60 0.02 5.82
CA LEU A 18 -6.66 -1.41 6.13
C LEU A 18 -5.31 -1.90 6.65
N VAL A 19 -5.35 -2.61 7.78
CA VAL A 19 -4.15 -3.14 8.44
C VAL A 19 -4.15 -4.65 8.35
N TYR A 20 -3.06 -5.21 7.84
CA TYR A 20 -2.86 -6.64 7.69
C TYR A 20 -1.69 -7.11 8.53
N GLU A 21 -1.89 -8.19 9.28
CA GLU A 21 -0.87 -8.78 10.14
C GLU A 21 -0.71 -10.28 9.89
N GLY A 22 0.52 -10.78 10.09
CA GLY A 22 0.82 -12.20 9.99
C GLY A 22 1.44 -12.63 8.66
N LYS A 23 1.50 -13.95 8.43
CA LYS A 23 2.33 -14.54 7.36
C LYS A 23 1.90 -14.17 5.94
N ARG A 24 0.63 -13.83 5.73
CA ARG A 24 0.05 -13.46 4.42
C ARG A 24 -0.29 -11.97 4.32
N ALA A 25 0.16 -11.15 5.26
CA ALA A 25 -0.21 -9.74 5.31
C ALA A 25 0.17 -8.97 4.05
N GLU A 26 1.36 -9.22 3.51
CA GLU A 26 1.84 -8.63 2.27
C GLU A 26 0.98 -9.01 1.07
N GLU A 27 0.66 -10.30 0.93
CA GLU A 27 -0.18 -10.83 -0.15
C GLU A 27 -1.58 -10.20 -0.11
N MET A 28 -2.21 -10.18 1.07
CA MET A 28 -3.54 -9.60 1.26
C MET A 28 -3.57 -8.09 0.98
N ALA A 29 -2.56 -7.35 1.43
CA ALA A 29 -2.46 -5.92 1.16
C ALA A 29 -2.34 -5.64 -0.34
N ARG A 30 -1.53 -6.42 -1.06
CA ARG A 30 -1.36 -6.29 -2.53
C ARG A 30 -2.63 -6.67 -3.29
N GLU A 31 -3.30 -7.75 -2.89
CA GLU A 31 -4.59 -8.15 -3.48
C GLU A 31 -5.64 -7.05 -3.31
N GLN A 32 -5.75 -6.48 -2.10
CA GLN A 32 -6.72 -5.42 -1.85
C GLN A 32 -6.38 -4.12 -2.57
N PHE A 33 -5.09 -3.77 -2.67
CA PHE A 33 -4.65 -2.63 -3.49
C PHE A 33 -5.12 -2.79 -4.92
N LYS A 34 -4.87 -3.97 -5.53
CA LYS A 34 -5.29 -4.25 -6.90
C LYS A 34 -6.81 -4.23 -7.09
N ILE A 35 -7.57 -4.77 -6.14
CA ILE A 35 -9.04 -4.72 -6.20
C ILE A 35 -9.54 -3.26 -6.18
N TYR A 36 -8.88 -2.39 -5.44
CA TYR A 36 -9.28 -0.99 -5.32
C TYR A 36 -8.86 -0.12 -6.50
N THR A 37 -7.62 -0.28 -6.98
CA THR A 37 -7.04 0.60 -8.01
C THR A 37 -7.07 0.00 -9.42
N ASP A 38 -7.42 -1.27 -9.57
CA ASP A 38 -7.27 -2.10 -10.79
C ASP A 38 -5.81 -2.21 -11.29
N VAL A 39 -4.83 -1.84 -10.45
CA VAL A 39 -3.40 -1.85 -10.77
C VAL A 39 -2.65 -2.85 -9.89
N ASP A 40 -1.78 -3.66 -10.50
CA ASP A 40 -0.91 -4.56 -9.74
C ASP A 40 0.13 -3.79 -8.93
N TYR A 41 0.29 -4.14 -7.65
CA TYR A 41 1.17 -3.37 -6.75
C TYR A 41 2.64 -3.43 -7.15
N LEU A 42 3.14 -4.57 -7.65
CA LEU A 42 4.56 -4.67 -8.03
C LEU A 42 4.86 -3.81 -9.25
N PHE A 43 3.92 -3.77 -10.21
CA PHE A 43 4.02 -2.88 -11.36
C PHE A 43 3.94 -1.40 -10.95
N PHE A 44 3.09 -1.07 -9.98
CA PHE A 44 3.03 0.27 -9.42
C PHE A 44 4.34 0.69 -8.76
N ASP A 45 4.93 -0.19 -7.93
CA ASP A 45 6.16 0.05 -7.19
C ASP A 45 7.35 0.27 -8.14
N GLU A 46 7.50 -0.57 -9.17
CA GLU A 46 8.54 -0.42 -10.20
C GLU A 46 8.44 0.93 -10.94
N ARG A 47 7.23 1.37 -11.29
CA ARG A 47 7.03 2.66 -11.97
C ARG A 47 7.29 3.83 -11.04
N LEU A 48 6.91 3.72 -9.78
CA LEU A 48 7.19 4.74 -8.79
C LEU A 48 8.69 4.88 -8.53
N GLU A 49 9.43 3.77 -8.44
CA GLU A 49 10.89 3.76 -8.33
C GLU A 49 11.57 4.37 -9.57
N SER A 50 10.93 4.27 -10.75
CA SER A 50 11.39 4.92 -11.97
C SER A 50 11.14 6.45 -12.02
N GLY A 51 10.42 6.99 -11.03
CA GLY A 51 10.15 8.42 -10.86
C GLY A 51 8.82 8.91 -11.44
N GLU A 52 7.93 7.99 -11.84
CA GLU A 52 6.58 8.35 -12.27
C GLU A 52 5.72 8.78 -11.07
N ALA A 53 4.85 9.77 -11.28
CA ALA A 53 3.97 10.27 -10.23
C ALA A 53 2.76 9.34 -10.02
N HIS A 54 2.15 9.38 -8.82
CA HIS A 54 1.07 8.45 -8.45
C HIS A 54 -0.15 8.57 -9.36
N ASP A 55 -0.52 9.80 -9.73
CA ASP A 55 -1.61 10.12 -10.65
C ASP A 55 -1.34 9.59 -12.07
N GLN A 56 -0.08 9.52 -12.50
CA GLN A 56 0.31 8.93 -13.80
C GLN A 56 0.18 7.40 -13.83
N ILE A 57 0.24 6.74 -12.66
CA ILE A 57 0.17 5.28 -12.55
C ILE A 57 -1.25 4.82 -12.21
N LEU A 58 -1.89 5.48 -11.23
CA LEU A 58 -3.18 5.07 -10.65
C LEU A 58 -4.36 5.92 -11.15
N GLY A 59 -4.11 7.00 -11.88
CA GLY A 59 -5.12 8.01 -12.21
C GLY A 59 -5.34 9.01 -11.07
N GLU A 60 -5.99 10.14 -11.39
CA GLU A 60 -6.24 11.23 -10.44
C GLU A 60 -7.10 10.78 -9.25
N ASP A 61 -8.07 9.89 -9.48
CA ASP A 61 -8.98 9.44 -8.43
C ASP A 61 -8.24 8.68 -7.32
N TYR A 62 -7.28 7.82 -7.65
CA TYR A 62 -6.61 6.96 -6.66
C TYR A 62 -5.20 7.43 -6.29
N ALA A 63 -4.80 8.60 -6.77
CA ALA A 63 -3.51 9.20 -6.50
C ALA A 63 -3.26 9.28 -4.98
N GLY A 64 -2.14 8.69 -4.54
CA GLY A 64 -1.75 8.60 -3.13
C GLY A 64 -2.14 7.29 -2.42
N THR A 65 -2.86 6.37 -3.08
CA THR A 65 -3.06 5.02 -2.54
C THR A 65 -1.72 4.30 -2.43
N MET A 66 -1.41 3.73 -1.27
CA MET A 66 -0.08 3.17 -0.97
C MET A 66 -0.14 2.04 0.05
N ILE A 67 0.79 1.08 -0.06
CA ILE A 67 1.04 0.08 0.99
C ILE A 67 2.32 0.46 1.74
N TYR A 68 2.22 0.59 3.06
CA TYR A 68 3.36 0.76 3.95
C TYR A 68 3.71 -0.56 4.63
N HIS A 69 5.01 -0.86 4.72
CA HIS A 69 5.54 -1.98 5.49
C HIS A 69 6.11 -1.47 6.82
N LEU A 70 5.62 -2.01 7.93
CA LEU A 70 6.09 -1.72 9.27
C LEU A 70 6.77 -2.96 9.85
N GLU A 71 8.07 -2.83 10.13
CA GLU A 71 8.80 -3.82 10.92
C GLU A 71 8.67 -3.49 12.40
N ILE A 72 7.89 -4.29 13.13
CA ILE A 72 7.86 -4.18 14.59
C ILE A 72 9.13 -4.84 15.12
N ILE A 73 10.08 -4.00 15.50
CA ILE A 73 11.24 -4.36 16.32
C ILE A 73 10.72 -4.51 17.75
N GLN A 74 10.62 -5.74 18.24
CA GLN A 74 10.47 -5.97 19.68
C GLN A 74 11.82 -5.67 20.32
N ASP A 75 11.98 -4.48 20.89
CA ASP A 75 13.01 -4.29 21.90
C ASP A 75 12.66 -5.21 23.06
N ALA A 76 13.41 -6.31 23.19
CA ALA A 76 13.45 -7.12 24.39
C ALA A 76 14.19 -6.33 25.47
N SER A 77 13.57 -5.26 25.97
CA SER A 77 14.02 -4.59 27.18
C SER A 77 13.19 -5.08 28.36
N ASN A 78 13.83 -5.96 29.15
CA ASN A 78 13.52 -6.53 30.46
C ASN A 78 12.63 -7.76 30.54
#